data_AF-A0A317PHC8-F1
#
_entry.id   AF-A0A317PHC8-F1
#
_cell.length_a   1.000
_cell.length_b   1.000
_cell.length_c   1.000
_cell.angle_alpha   90.00
_cell.angle_beta   90.00
_cell.angle_gamma   90.00
#
_symmetry.space_group_name_H-M   'P 1'
#
loop_
_entity.id
_entity.type
_entity.pdbx_description
1 polymer ?
#
loop_
_entity_poly.entity_id
_entity_poly.type
_entity_poly.pdbx_seq_one_letter_code
_entity_poly.pdbx_strand_id
1 'polypeptide(L)'
;MPGCFSAADHLDDLLANASEALALHLDGEALPTARPLEAVRGDAKVGRDLRQGAFLLAVPVIRLSGRTTKANITMDAGLLAAVDATARERGLTRSAFLADLARREIAG
;
A
#
# COMPACT_ATOMS: atom_id res chain seq x y z
N MET A 1 -14.77 -3.62 0.10
CA MET A 1 -14.47 -4.89 -0.59
C MET A 1 -15.15 -6.02 0.14
N PRO A 2 -16.18 -6.68 -0.42
CA PRO A 2 -16.78 -7.84 0.23
C PRO A 2 -15.73 -8.95 0.40
N GLY A 3 -15.59 -9.52 1.60
CA GLY A 3 -14.70 -10.66 1.85
C GLY A 3 -13.22 -10.34 2.10
N CYS A 4 -12.80 -9.07 1.97
CA CYS A 4 -11.45 -8.65 2.33
C CYS A 4 -11.45 -8.07 3.75
N PHE A 5 -10.84 -8.79 4.69
CA PHE A 5 -10.74 -8.41 6.09
C PHE A 5 -9.27 -8.40 6.52
N SER A 6 -8.95 -7.51 7.45
CA SER A 6 -7.64 -7.42 8.09
C SER A 6 -7.83 -7.02 9.55
N ALA A 7 -6.78 -7.19 10.36
CA ALA A 7 -6.76 -6.82 11.77
C ALA A 7 -5.38 -6.29 12.15
N ALA A 8 -5.33 -5.49 13.21
CA ALA A 8 -4.10 -4.92 13.76
C ALA A 8 -4.23 -4.77 15.27
N ASP A 9 -3.14 -4.99 16.00
CA ASP A 9 -3.08 -4.78 17.45
C ASP A 9 -2.86 -3.30 17.80
N HIS A 10 -2.24 -2.54 16.90
CA HIS A 10 -1.99 -1.11 17.03
C HIS A 10 -2.59 -0.33 15.86
N LEU A 11 -3.00 0.92 16.13
CA LEU A 11 -3.59 1.81 15.14
C LEU A 11 -2.61 2.17 14.01
N ASP A 12 -1.31 2.18 14.30
CA ASP A 12 -0.26 2.50 13.33
C ASP A 12 -0.07 1.37 12.30
N ASP A 13 -0.39 0.12 12.65
CA ASP A 13 -0.25 -1.03 11.76
C ASP A 13 -1.47 -1.21 10.81
N LEU A 14 -2.52 -0.42 11.01
CA LEU A 14 -3.82 -0.62 10.38
C LEU A 14 -3.77 -0.43 8.86
N LEU A 15 -3.00 0.58 8.39
CA LEU A 15 -2.87 0.87 6.97
C LEU A 15 -2.03 -0.19 6.26
N ALA A 16 -0.85 -0.51 6.79
CA ALA A 16 0.02 -1.56 6.27
C ALA A 16 -0.70 -2.91 6.16
N ASN A 17 -1.37 -3.36 7.24
CA ASN A 17 -2.10 -4.63 7.26
C ASN A 17 -3.30 -4.62 6.31
N ALA A 18 -3.99 -3.48 6.16
CA ALA A 18 -5.09 -3.36 5.20
C ALA A 18 -4.59 -3.39 3.75
N SER A 19 -3.46 -2.72 3.45
CA SER A 19 -2.83 -2.73 2.14
C SER A 19 -2.35 -4.12 1.74
N GLU A 20 -1.74 -4.88 2.67
CA GLU A 20 -1.35 -6.27 2.44
C GLU A 20 -2.56 -7.17 2.17
N ALA A 21 -3.57 -7.12 3.03
CA ALA A 21 -4.80 -7.91 2.86
C ALA A 21 -5.50 -7.60 1.52
N LEU A 22 -5.52 -6.33 1.12
CA LEU A 22 -6.10 -5.90 -0.13
C LEU A 22 -5.29 -6.38 -1.35
N ALA A 23 -3.96 -6.35 -1.27
CA ALA A 23 -3.08 -6.86 -2.32
C ALA A 23 -3.25 -8.37 -2.51
N LEU A 24 -3.26 -9.14 -1.43
CA LEU A 24 -3.47 -10.59 -1.45
C LEU A 24 -4.87 -10.97 -1.96
N HIS A 25 -5.90 -10.27 -1.49
CA HIS A 25 -7.29 -10.53 -1.91
C HIS A 25 -7.55 -10.23 -3.39
N LEU A 26 -6.75 -9.33 -3.98
CA LEU A 26 -6.88 -8.91 -5.38
C LEU A 26 -5.88 -9.62 -6.32
N ASP A 27 -5.05 -10.52 -5.80
CA ASP A 27 -4.08 -11.25 -6.62
C ASP A 27 -4.79 -12.20 -7.59
N GLY A 28 -4.49 -12.09 -8.87
CA GLY A 28 -5.19 -12.83 -9.94
C GLY A 28 -6.62 -12.38 -10.23
N GLU A 29 -7.23 -11.54 -9.40
CA GLU A 29 -8.62 -11.10 -9.53
C GLU A 29 -8.76 -9.82 -10.36
N ALA A 30 -9.95 -9.59 -10.94
CA ALA A 30 -10.28 -8.32 -11.57
C ALA A 30 -10.49 -7.22 -10.52
N LEU A 31 -10.11 -5.98 -10.83
CA LEU A 31 -10.43 -4.86 -9.94
C LEU A 31 -11.96 -4.65 -9.91
N PRO A 32 -12.53 -4.46 -8.72
CA PRO A 32 -13.94 -4.08 -8.59
C PRO A 32 -14.16 -2.69 -9.21
N THR A 33 -15.40 -2.40 -9.57
CA THR A 33 -15.78 -1.02 -9.92
C THR A 33 -15.65 -0.13 -8.69
N ALA A 34 -14.81 0.91 -8.80
CA ALA A 34 -14.67 1.91 -7.75
C ALA A 34 -15.98 2.68 -7.54
N ARG A 35 -16.27 2.99 -6.27
CA ARG A 35 -17.39 3.87 -5.88
C ARG A 35 -16.83 5.22 -5.45
N PRO A 36 -17.49 6.35 -5.76
CA PRO A 36 -17.13 7.63 -5.18
C PRO A 36 -17.36 7.61 -3.66
N LEU A 37 -16.58 8.40 -2.91
CA LEU A 37 -16.60 8.44 -1.44
C LEU A 37 -18.01 8.76 -0.90
N GLU A 38 -18.73 9.63 -1.57
CA GLU A 38 -20.09 10.08 -1.26
C GLU A 38 -21.07 8.92 -1.34
N ALA A 39 -20.92 8.04 -2.35
CA ALA A 39 -21.73 6.83 -2.45
C ALA A 39 -21.39 5.80 -1.37
N VAL A 40 -20.14 5.78 -0.86
CA VAL A 40 -19.75 4.94 0.28
C VAL A 40 -20.34 5.47 1.58
N ARG A 41 -20.30 6.79 1.80
CA ARG A 41 -20.88 7.45 2.98
C ARG A 41 -22.41 7.38 3.01
N GLY A 42 -23.06 7.40 1.85
CA GLY A 42 -24.51 7.25 1.72
C GLY A 42 -25.01 5.81 1.90
N ASP A 43 -24.12 4.82 2.02
CA ASP A 43 -24.48 3.42 2.21
C ASP A 43 -25.03 3.18 3.63
N ALA A 44 -26.24 2.61 3.73
CA ALA A 44 -26.91 2.42 5.01
C ALA A 44 -26.15 1.49 5.98
N LYS A 45 -25.37 0.53 5.46
CA LYS A 45 -24.55 -0.37 6.29
C LYS A 45 -23.35 0.40 6.83
N VAL A 46 -22.60 1.08 5.95
CA VAL A 46 -21.45 1.91 6.35
C VAL A 46 -21.89 2.97 7.36
N GLY A 47 -23.00 3.67 7.12
CA GLY A 47 -23.51 4.68 8.05
C GLY A 47 -23.87 4.11 9.44
N ARG A 48 -24.29 2.84 9.53
CA ARG A 48 -24.52 2.17 10.82
C ARG A 48 -23.21 1.91 11.55
N ASP A 49 -22.22 1.38 10.84
CA ASP A 49 -20.90 1.07 11.41
C ASP A 49 -20.20 2.36 11.89
N LEU A 50 -20.27 3.43 11.10
CA LEU A 50 -19.73 4.75 11.48
C LEU A 50 -20.39 5.29 12.75
N ARG A 51 -21.71 5.14 12.93
CA ARG A 51 -22.41 5.52 14.17
C ARG A 51 -22.02 4.66 15.36
N GLN A 52 -21.51 3.46 15.13
CA GLN A 52 -21.01 2.56 16.17
C GLN A 52 -19.51 2.79 16.48
N GLY A 53 -18.89 3.80 15.85
CA GLY A 53 -17.50 4.18 16.11
C GLY A 53 -16.50 3.73 15.04
N ALA A 54 -16.96 3.13 13.93
CA ALA A 54 -16.08 2.89 12.79
C ALA A 54 -15.65 4.20 12.12
N PHE A 55 -14.55 4.14 11.37
CA PHE A 55 -14.07 5.23 10.53
C PHE A 55 -13.64 4.69 9.17
N LEU A 56 -13.49 5.61 8.21
CA LEU A 56 -13.00 5.28 6.87
C LEU A 56 -11.51 5.53 6.78
N LEU A 57 -10.78 4.59 6.20
CA LEU A 57 -9.36 4.71 5.90
C LEU A 57 -9.16 4.57 4.38
N ALA A 58 -8.33 5.43 3.79
CA ALA A 58 -7.94 5.33 2.40
C ALA A 58 -6.81 4.31 2.28
N VAL A 59 -7.10 3.14 1.72
CA VAL A 59 -6.12 2.05 1.54
C VAL A 59 -5.64 2.06 0.09
N PRO A 60 -4.35 2.25 -0.19
CA PRO A 60 -3.82 2.25 -1.54
C PRO A 60 -3.86 0.85 -2.15
N VAL A 61 -4.32 0.75 -3.39
CA VAL A 61 -4.30 -0.49 -4.18
C VAL A 61 -3.04 -0.51 -5.04
N ILE A 62 -2.01 -1.22 -4.59
CA ILE A 62 -0.75 -1.36 -5.33
C ILE A 62 -0.77 -2.70 -6.07
N ARG A 63 -0.87 -2.68 -7.40
CA ARG A 63 -0.69 -3.89 -8.22
C ARG A 63 0.73 -3.96 -8.76
N LEU A 64 1.50 -4.90 -8.23
CA LEU A 64 2.79 -5.24 -8.79
C LEU A 64 2.58 -6.15 -10.01
N SER A 65 2.80 -5.62 -11.22
CA SER A 65 2.66 -6.39 -12.46
C SER A 65 3.68 -7.53 -12.64
N GLY A 66 4.61 -7.71 -11.69
CA GLY A 66 5.77 -8.62 -11.81
C GLY A 66 6.82 -8.19 -12.85
N ARG A 67 6.43 -7.36 -13.82
CA ARG A 67 7.31 -6.84 -14.87
C ARG A 67 8.25 -5.78 -14.31
N THR A 68 9.55 -6.02 -14.44
CA THR A 68 10.59 -5.01 -14.15
C THR A 68 10.70 -4.04 -15.31
N THR A 69 10.74 -2.74 -15.02
CA THR A 69 10.98 -1.67 -16.01
C THR A 69 12.06 -0.72 -15.52
N LYS A 70 12.82 -0.11 -16.45
CA LYS A 70 13.81 0.91 -16.11
C LYS A 70 13.10 2.24 -15.80
N ALA A 71 13.56 2.92 -14.74
CA ALA A 71 13.18 4.28 -14.40
C ALA A 71 14.45 5.14 -14.34
N ASN A 72 14.45 6.28 -15.03
CA ASN A 72 15.52 7.27 -14.94
C ASN A 72 15.10 8.34 -13.93
N ILE A 73 15.90 8.55 -12.89
CA ILE A 73 15.61 9.49 -11.80
C ILE A 73 16.83 10.37 -11.55
N THR A 74 16.59 11.64 -11.23
CA THR A 74 17.61 12.60 -10.80
C THR A 74 17.61 12.67 -9.29
N MET A 75 18.79 12.60 -8.66
CA MET A 75 18.95 12.75 -7.21
C MET A 75 20.35 13.26 -6.88
N ASP A 76 20.52 13.72 -5.64
CA ASP A 76 21.83 14.11 -5.11
C ASP A 76 22.84 12.95 -5.18
N ALA A 77 24.08 13.26 -5.55
CA ALA A 77 25.13 12.27 -5.74
C ALA A 77 25.57 11.62 -4.42
N GLY A 78 25.59 12.38 -3.33
CA GLY A 78 25.90 11.87 -1.99
C GLY A 78 24.81 10.93 -1.49
N LEU A 79 23.54 11.29 -1.68
CA LEU A 79 22.41 10.42 -1.36
C LEU A 79 22.47 9.10 -2.16
N LEU A 80 22.75 9.16 -3.47
CA LEU A 80 22.88 7.96 -4.29
C LEU A 80 23.99 7.03 -3.79
N ALA A 81 25.13 7.60 -3.38
CA ALA A 81 26.24 6.83 -2.80
C ALA A 81 25.85 6.17 -1.45
N ALA A 82 25.12 6.89 -0.60
CA ALA A 82 24.63 6.36 0.68
C ALA A 82 23.60 5.23 0.48
N VAL A 83 22.72 5.38 -0.50
CA VAL A 83 21.76 4.34 -0.93
C VAL A 83 22.51 3.07 -1.38
N ASP A 84 23.55 3.22 -2.21
CA ASP A 84 24.33 2.08 -2.70
C ASP A 84 25.08 1.34 -1.60
N ALA A 85 25.66 2.08 -0.64
CA ALA A 85 26.32 1.49 0.51
C ALA A 85 25.34 0.69 1.36
N THR A 86 24.20 1.30 1.70
CA THR A 86 23.15 0.67 2.51
C THR A 86 22.56 -0.57 1.83
N ALA A 87 22.30 -0.50 0.52
CA ALA A 87 21.79 -1.64 -0.23
C ALA A 87 22.78 -2.81 -0.19
N ARG A 88 24.08 -2.53 -0.40
CA ARG A 88 25.14 -3.55 -0.37
C ARG A 88 25.29 -4.20 1.00
N GLU A 89 25.26 -3.41 2.07
CA GLU A 89 25.29 -3.91 3.46
C GLU A 89 24.13 -4.86 3.74
N ARG A 90 22.97 -4.63 3.12
CA ARG A 90 21.77 -5.47 3.24
C ARG A 90 21.71 -6.61 2.22
N GLY A 91 22.73 -6.79 1.38
CA GLY A 91 22.73 -7.80 0.31
C GLY A 91 21.70 -7.55 -0.79
N LEU A 92 21.26 -6.30 -0.97
CA LEU A 92 20.26 -5.89 -1.95
C LEU A 92 20.91 -5.11 -3.10
N THR A 93 20.26 -5.13 -4.27
CA THR A 93 20.61 -4.18 -5.34
C THR A 93 20.02 -2.80 -5.02
N ARG A 94 20.59 -1.72 -5.59
CA ARG A 94 20.05 -0.36 -5.49
C ARG A 94 18.55 -0.31 -5.79
N SER A 95 18.14 -0.92 -6.91
CA SER A 95 16.74 -0.94 -7.33
C SER A 95 15.85 -1.71 -6.38
N ALA A 96 16.32 -2.83 -5.82
CA ALA A 96 15.56 -3.59 -4.82
C ALA A 96 15.38 -2.79 -3.52
N PHE A 97 16.42 -2.10 -3.06
CA PHE A 97 16.36 -1.26 -1.88
C PHE A 97 15.40 -0.07 -2.06
N LEU A 98 15.51 0.66 -3.19
CA LEU A 98 14.60 1.77 -3.48
C LEU A 98 13.15 1.30 -3.67
N ALA A 99 12.94 0.14 -4.29
CA ALA A 99 11.60 -0.44 -4.44
C ALA A 99 10.99 -0.84 -3.09
N ASP A 100 11.78 -1.41 -2.17
CA ASP A 100 11.31 -1.75 -0.82
C ASP A 100 10.92 -0.50 -0.03
N LEU A 101 11.76 0.54 -0.03
CA LEU A 101 11.44 1.82 0.61
C LEU A 101 10.16 2.45 0.03
N ALA A 102 10.05 2.49 -1.31
CA ALA A 102 8.86 3.04 -1.96
C ALA A 102 7.59 2.24 -1.62
N ARG A 103 7.68 0.91 -1.54
CA ARG A 103 6.52 0.08 -1.15
C ARG A 103 6.06 0.38 0.27
N ARG A 104 7.00 0.50 1.22
CA ARG A 104 6.68 0.83 2.61
C ARG A 104 6.03 2.20 2.71
N GLU A 105 6.66 3.22 2.12
CA GLU A 105 6.14 4.58 2.14
C GLU A 105 4.74 4.69 1.50
N ILE A 106 4.48 3.96 0.41
CA ILE A 106 3.15 3.96 -0.21
C ILE A 106 2.14 3.19 0.65
N ALA A 107 2.55 2.11 1.32
CA ALA A 107 1.67 1.27 2.14
C ALA A 107 1.38 1.84 3.54
N GLY A 108 2.11 2.87 3.98
CA GLY A 108 1.98 3.49 5.30
C GLY A 108 2.82 2.80 6.34
#